data_AF-A0A267MMU8-F1
#
_entry.id   AF-A0A267MMU8-F1
#
_cell.length_a   1.000
_cell.length_b   1.000
_cell.length_c   1.000
_cell.angle_alpha   90.00
_cell.angle_beta   90.00
_cell.angle_gamma   90.00
#
_symmetry.space_group_name_H-M   'P 1'
#
loop_
_entity.id
_entity.type
_entity.pdbx_description
1 polymer ?
#
loop_
_entity_poly.entity_id
_entity_poly.type
_entity_poly.pdbx_seq_one_letter_code
_entity_poly.pdbx_strand_id
1 'polypeptide(L)' 'MRKKGIPCLYGNWCGPGCSGPGAPISPVDACCKAHDICYGENGYFSKSCDDKLIHCLQPYVVQGNKWAILISNWFRH' A
#
# COMPACT_ATOMS: atom_id res chain seq x y z
N MET A 1 -20.61 -8.68 13.61
CA MET A 1 -19.53 -8.53 14.62
C MET A 1 -18.22 -8.25 13.90
N ARG A 2 -17.69 -7.02 13.93
CA ARG A 2 -16.36 -6.72 13.35
C ARG A 2 -15.31 -7.28 14.31
N LYS A 3 -14.66 -8.38 13.94
CA LYS A 3 -13.39 -8.81 14.58
C LYS A 3 -12.47 -7.59 14.55
N LYS A 4 -11.85 -7.22 15.68
CA LYS A 4 -10.84 -6.15 15.74
C LYS A 4 -9.71 -6.52 14.76
N GLY A 5 -9.81 -6.02 13.54
CA GLY A 5 -8.79 -6.19 12.51
C GLY A 5 -7.52 -5.47 12.94
N ILE A 6 -6.39 -5.94 12.44
CA ILE A 6 -5.12 -5.23 12.57
C ILE A 6 -5.35 -3.83 11.98
N PRO A 7 -5.08 -2.76 12.75
CA PRO A 7 -5.26 -1.41 12.23
C PRO A 7 -4.33 -1.19 11.03
N CYS A 8 -4.77 -0.37 10.07
CA CYS A 8 -3.96 -0.02 8.92
C CYS A 8 -2.60 0.49 9.35
N LEU A 9 -1.57 0.03 8.63
CA LEU A 9 -0.21 0.50 8.86
C LEU A 9 -0.16 2.02 8.65
N TYR A 10 -0.83 2.49 7.60
CA TYR A 10 -0.94 3.90 7.29
C TYR A 10 -2.19 4.18 6.44
N GLY A 11 -2.87 5.29 6.72
CA GLY A 11 -4.01 5.74 5.91
C GLY A 11 -5.16 4.75 5.87
N ASN A 12 -5.84 4.71 4.72
CA ASN A 12 -7.02 3.87 4.50
C ASN A 12 -6.71 2.61 3.67
N TRP A 13 -5.53 2.55 3.04
CA TRP A 13 -5.18 1.53 2.05
C TRP A 13 -3.82 0.86 2.29
N CYS A 14 -2.93 1.43 3.10
CA CYS A 14 -1.65 0.78 3.35
C CYS A 14 -1.72 -0.20 4.54
N GLY A 15 -1.66 -1.49 4.24
CA GLY A 15 -1.41 -2.56 5.21
C GLY A 15 -2.36 -3.76 5.05
N PRO A 16 -2.03 -4.91 5.68
CA PRO A 16 -2.88 -6.10 5.60
C PRO A 16 -4.31 -5.83 6.08
N GLY A 17 -5.29 -6.06 5.21
CA GLY A 17 -6.71 -5.85 5.52
C GLY A 17 -7.20 -4.41 5.35
N CYS A 18 -6.40 -3.53 4.74
CA CYS A 18 -6.75 -2.14 4.49
C CYS A 18 -6.94 -1.90 3.01
N SER A 19 -8.19 -1.79 2.56
CA SER A 19 -8.52 -1.56 1.15
C SER A 19 -9.74 -0.64 1.01
N GLY A 20 -9.70 0.50 1.70
CA GLY A 20 -10.78 1.47 1.74
C GLY A 20 -11.87 1.16 2.78
N PRO A 21 -13.11 1.71 2.63
CA PRO A 21 -13.63 2.44 1.46
C PRO A 21 -13.26 3.93 1.40
N GLY A 22 -12.56 4.47 2.40
CA GLY A 22 -12.20 5.89 2.44
C GLY A 22 -11.31 6.34 1.27
N ALA A 23 -11.39 7.61 0.89
CA ALA A 23 -10.45 8.18 -0.08
C ALA A 23 -9.00 8.10 0.46
N PRO A 24 -7.99 7.94 -0.40
CA PRO A 24 -6.60 8.03 0.04
C PRO A 24 -6.32 9.36 0.73
N ILE A 25 -5.64 9.34 1.87
CA ILE A 25 -5.35 10.56 2.65
C ILE A 25 -4.02 11.22 2.27
N SER A 26 -3.22 10.56 1.42
CA SER A 26 -1.96 11.09 0.91
C SER A 26 -1.55 10.40 -0.39
N PRO A 27 -0.53 10.90 -1.09
CA PRO A 27 0.00 10.22 -2.27
C PRO A 27 0.59 8.84 -1.99
N VAL A 28 1.15 8.60 -0.80
CA VAL A 28 1.61 7.26 -0.37
C VAL A 28 0.43 6.32 -0.19
N ASP A 29 -0.65 6.79 0.44
CA ASP A 29 -1.89 6.03 0.59
C ASP A 29 -2.55 5.73 -0.77
N ALA A 30 -2.41 6.65 -1.74
CA ALA A 30 -2.90 6.45 -3.10
C ALA A 30 -2.10 5.37 -3.85
N CYS A 31 -0.79 5.24 -3.62
CA CYS A 31 -0.01 4.11 -4.13
C CYS A 31 -0.53 2.77 -3.60
N CYS A 32 -0.87 2.69 -2.31
CA CYS A 32 -1.45 1.49 -1.72
C CYS A 32 -2.84 1.18 -2.27
N LYS A 33 -3.68 2.20 -2.48
CA LYS A 33 -4.96 2.02 -3.18
C LYS A 33 -4.79 1.40 -4.56
N ALA A 34 -3.83 1.89 -5.34
CA ALA A 34 -3.55 1.36 -6.67
C ALA A 34 -3.04 -0.09 -6.60
N HIS A 35 -2.25 -0.42 -5.58
CA HIS A 35 -1.78 -1.79 -5.33
C HIS A 35 -2.92 -2.75 -4.99
N ASP A 36 -3.82 -2.36 -4.09
CA ASP A 36 -4.99 -3.18 -3.73
C ASP A 36 -5.91 -3.45 -4.92
N ILE A 37 -6.16 -2.42 -5.75
CA ILE A 37 -6.92 -2.59 -6.99
C ILE A 37 -6.21 -3.57 -7.91
N CYS A 38 -4.89 -3.43 -8.09
CA CYS A 38 -4.10 -4.35 -8.91
C CYS A 38 -4.18 -5.79 -8.40
N TYR A 39 -4.10 -6.03 -7.08
CA TYR A 39 -4.31 -7.34 -6.49
C TYR A 39 -5.74 -7.87 -6.69
N GLY A 40 -6.75 -7.00 -6.63
CA GLY A 40 -8.13 -7.37 -6.93
C GLY A 40 -8.32 -7.88 -8.37
N GLU A 41 -7.56 -7.32 -9.31
CA GLU A 41 -7.61 -7.67 -10.74
C GLU A 41 -6.70 -8.86 -11.11
N ASN A 42 -5.54 -8.99 -10.46
CA ASN A 42 -4.47 -9.91 -10.88
C ASN A 42 -4.19 -11.03 -9.89
N GLY A 43 -4.81 -10.99 -8.71
CA GLY A 43 -4.55 -11.91 -7.60
C GLY A 43 -3.46 -11.43 -6.64
N TYR A 44 -3.52 -11.94 -5.41
CA TYR A 44 -2.51 -11.70 -4.38
C TYR A 44 -1.14 -12.27 -4.81
N PHE A 45 -0.05 -11.63 -4.33
CA PHE A 45 1.34 -11.98 -4.66
C PHE A 45 1.72 -11.79 -6.13
N SER A 46 0.93 -11.02 -6.88
CA SER A 46 1.31 -10.60 -8.23
C SER A 46 2.54 -9.69 -8.17
N LYS A 47 3.68 -10.22 -8.60
CA LYS A 47 4.95 -9.46 -8.70
C LYS A 47 4.79 -8.15 -9.49
N SER A 48 3.95 -8.14 -10.51
CA SER A 48 3.73 -6.92 -11.31
C SER A 48 2.99 -5.83 -10.53
N CYS A 49 2.12 -6.20 -9.59
CA CYS A 49 1.50 -5.24 -8.68
C CYS A 49 2.51 -4.72 -7.65
N ASP A 50 3.37 -5.59 -7.12
CA ASP A 50 4.39 -5.21 -6.15
C ASP A 50 5.44 -4.27 -6.76
N ASP A 51 5.90 -4.57 -7.99
CA ASP A 51 6.81 -3.70 -8.74
C ASP A 51 6.19 -2.32 -9.01
N LYS A 52 4.89 -2.27 -9.37
CA LYS A 52 4.16 -1.00 -9.54
C LYS A 52 4.05 -0.21 -8.24
N LEU A 53 3.80 -0.87 -7.11
CA LEU A 53 3.77 -0.23 -5.80
C LEU A 53 5.13 0.38 -5.46
N ILE A 54 6.22 -0.39 -5.59
CA ILE A 54 7.58 0.09 -5.32
C ILE A 54 7.93 1.28 -6.22
N HIS A 55 7.56 1.22 -7.51
CA HIS A 55 7.78 2.34 -8.43
C HIS A 55 7.00 3.60 -8.02
N CYS A 56 5.72 3.45 -7.65
CA CYS A 56 4.89 4.55 -7.18
C CYS A 56 5.46 5.21 -5.91
N LEU A 57 6.03 4.40 -5.00
CA LEU A 57 6.59 4.87 -3.74
C LEU A 57 7.96 5.55 -3.88
N GLN A 58 8.69 5.30 -4.97
CA GLN A 58 10.10 5.71 -5.12
C GLN A 58 10.35 7.21 -4.89
N PRO A 59 9.55 8.15 -5.42
CA PRO A 59 9.76 9.58 -5.15
C PRO A 59 9.63 9.94 -3.66
N TYR A 60 8.71 9.28 -2.94
CA TYR A 60 8.48 9.54 -1.52
C TYR A 60 9.53 8.88 -0.64
N VAL A 61 10.11 7.76 -1.09
CA VAL A 61 11.31 7.17 -0.47
C VAL A 61 12.48 8.15 -0.54
N VAL A 62 12.72 8.76 -1.71
CA VAL A 62 13.79 9.77 -1.89
C VAL A 62 13.56 11.00 -1.01
N GLN A 63 12.30 11.39 -0.79
CA GLN A 63 11.94 12.50 0.11
C GLN A 63 12.02 12.15 1.61
N GLY A 64 12.38 10.91 1.98
CA GLY A 64 12.46 10.50 3.37
C GLY A 64 11.10 10.24 4.02
N ASN A 65 10.04 10.00 3.26
CA ASN A 65 8.73 9.69 3.82
C ASN A 65 8.79 8.34 4.56
N LYS A 66 8.58 8.39 5.88
CA LYS A 66 8.64 7.23 6.78
C LYS A 66 7.80 6.04 6.28
N TRP A 67 6.57 6.29 5.83
CA TRP A 67 5.66 5.23 5.42
C TRP A 67 6.06 4.64 4.07
N ALA A 68 6.47 5.47 3.11
CA ALA A 68 6.98 5.00 1.83
C ALA A 68 8.22 4.10 2.00
N ILE A 69 9.13 4.46 2.91
CA ILE A 69 10.32 3.63 3.23
C ILE A 69 9.91 2.29 3.83
N LEU A 70 9.05 2.30 4.86
CA LEU A 70 8.62 1.07 5.53
C LEU A 70 7.88 0.13 4.57
N ILE A 71 6.95 0.66 3.77
CA ILE A 71 6.18 -0.13 2.81
C ILE A 71 7.10 -0.62 1.69
N SER A 72 7.93 0.24 1.10
CA SER A 72 8.85 -0.17 0.03
C SER A 72 9.84 -1.25 0.48
N ASN A 73 10.26 -1.27 1.74
CA ASN A 73 11.16 -2.30 2.25
C ASN A 73 10.44 -3.64 2.43
N TRP A 74 9.15 -3.64 2.79
CA TRP A 74 8.36 -4.87 2.93
C TRP A 74 8.26 -5.66 1.63
N PHE A 75 8.13 -4.98 0.47
CA PHE A 75 7.97 -5.62 -0.84
C PHE A 75 9.30 -5.88 -1.58
N ARG A 76 10.44 -5.49 -1.01
CA ARG A 76 11.77 -5.72 -1.60
C ARG A 76 12.42 -7.04 -1.16
N HIS A 77 11.73 -7.85 -0.35
CA HIS A 77 12.15 -9.14 0.18
C HIS A 77 11.20 -10.24 -0.29
#